data_AF-A0A9W7GA58-F1
#
_entry.id   AF-A0A9W7GA58-F1
#
_cell.length_a   1.000
_cell.length_b   1.000
_cell.length_c   1.000
_cell.angle_alpha   90.00
_cell.angle_beta   90.00
_cell.angle_gamma   90.00
#
_symmetry.space_group_name_H-M   'P 1'
#
loop_
_entity.id
_entity.type
_entity.pdbx_description
1 polymer ?
#
loop_
_entity_poly.entity_id
_entity_poly.type
_entity_poly.pdbx_seq_one_letter_code
_entity_poly.pdbx_strand_id
1 'polypeptide(L)'
;LLPHRRLPQDGGRYHPPTGVMPLDMPESVLVKFTGEMQPGITLRDLVHAIPLKAIEMGLLTVEKQGKKKNIFSGKVLEIEGLPDLKCEQAFELSDASAERSAAGCSIKLNKEPIIEYLQSNVVMLRWMIKEGYGDAKTLERRIARMEEWMSNPVLLEADPEAEYAAKIEINLNELTEPIVCCPNDPDDAKKLSDVAGEKIDEVLIGSCMTNIGHFRAAGKLLKEQAGAVPTKLWEGPGD
;
A
#
# COMPACT_ATOMS: atom_id res chain seq x y z
N LEU A 1 35.62 28.28 10.24
CA LEU A 1 35.58 27.44 11.46
C LEU A 1 34.18 27.52 12.07
N LEU A 2 33.22 26.79 11.49
CA LEU A 2 31.91 26.56 12.08
C LEU A 2 31.99 25.21 12.81
N PRO A 3 31.63 25.12 14.10
CA PRO A 3 31.79 23.87 14.82
C PRO A 3 30.71 22.89 14.35
N HIS A 4 31.17 21.74 13.84
CA HIS A 4 30.36 20.54 13.64
C HIS A 4 29.58 20.20 14.91
N ARG A 5 28.27 20.49 14.93
CA ARG A 5 27.37 19.85 15.89
C ARG A 5 27.16 18.41 15.42
N ARG A 6 27.85 17.47 16.07
CA ARG A 6 27.51 16.05 15.99
C ARG A 6 26.08 15.88 16.50
N LEU A 7 25.24 15.20 15.72
CA LEU A 7 23.94 14.71 16.16
C LEU A 7 24.16 13.67 17.29
N PRO A 8 23.35 13.65 18.35
CA PRO A 8 23.46 12.64 19.40
C PRO A 8 23.04 11.27 18.87
N GLN A 9 23.84 10.24 19.16
CA GLN A 9 23.60 8.84 18.82
C GLN A 9 22.79 8.10 19.89
N ASP A 10 21.70 8.67 20.40
CA ASP A 10 20.84 7.97 21.38
C ASP A 10 19.51 7.57 20.76
N GLY A 11 19.25 6.25 20.75
CA GLY A 11 18.04 5.59 20.26
C GLY A 11 16.80 5.84 21.13
N GLY A 12 16.46 7.11 21.34
CA GLY A 12 15.24 7.57 21.99
C GLY A 12 14.24 8.14 20.97
N ARG A 13 12.96 7.80 21.13
CA ARG A 13 11.83 8.18 20.27
C ARG A 13 11.91 9.63 19.77
N TYR A 14 12.20 9.82 18.48
CA TYR A 14 12.10 11.10 17.78
C TYR A 14 10.64 11.35 17.40
N HIS A 15 9.84 11.83 18.34
CA HIS A 15 8.69 12.67 17.98
C HIS A 15 9.12 14.12 18.20
N PRO A 16 9.32 14.90 17.12
CA PRO A 16 9.81 16.26 17.28
C PRO A 16 8.72 17.11 17.98
N PRO A 17 8.98 17.66 19.18
CA PRO A 17 8.05 18.58 19.86
C PRO A 17 7.82 19.88 19.08
N THR A 18 8.64 20.11 18.05
CA THR A 18 8.64 21.26 17.16
C THR A 18 7.71 21.11 15.95
N GLY A 19 7.13 19.92 15.72
CA GLY A 19 6.29 19.67 14.55
C GLY A 19 7.04 19.66 13.21
N VAL A 20 8.36 19.46 13.22
CA VAL A 20 9.22 19.39 12.03
C VAL A 20 10.10 18.14 12.04
N MET A 21 10.30 17.50 10.89
CA MET A 21 11.10 16.29 10.76
C MET A 21 12.27 16.54 9.80
N PRO A 22 13.54 16.23 10.18
CA PRO A 22 14.65 16.26 9.24
C PRO A 22 14.46 15.15 8.20
N LEU A 23 14.66 15.48 6.93
CA LEU A 23 14.50 14.56 5.81
C LEU A 23 15.54 14.88 4.73
N ASP A 24 16.41 13.92 4.43
CA ASP A 24 17.22 13.95 3.21
C ASP A 24 16.36 13.38 2.08
N MET A 25 16.09 14.19 1.05
CA MET A 25 15.12 13.82 0.01
C MET A 25 15.61 12.61 -0.78
N PRO A 26 14.88 11.48 -0.78
CA PRO A 26 15.25 10.31 -1.57
C PRO A 26 14.95 10.52 -3.06
N GLU A 27 15.63 9.75 -3.92
CA GLU A 27 15.20 9.57 -5.31
C GLU A 27 13.88 8.80 -5.37
N SER A 28 13.17 8.91 -6.49
CA SER A 28 11.89 8.21 -6.73
C SER A 28 12.00 7.09 -7.76
N VAL A 29 11.17 6.07 -7.61
CA VAL A 29 10.91 5.01 -8.60
C VAL A 29 9.45 5.10 -9.00
N LEU A 30 9.19 5.25 -10.29
CA LEU A 30 7.83 5.27 -10.83
C LEU A 30 7.39 3.85 -11.19
N VAL A 31 6.24 3.43 -10.67
CA VAL A 31 5.48 2.27 -11.13
C VAL A 31 4.21 2.78 -11.79
N LYS A 32 4.00 2.44 -13.06
CA LYS A 32 2.82 2.83 -13.82
C LYS A 32 2.05 1.62 -14.32
N PHE A 33 0.79 1.50 -13.90
CA PHE A 33 -0.12 0.50 -14.42
C PHE A 33 -0.80 1.02 -15.70
N THR A 34 -0.95 0.15 -16.70
CA THR A 34 -1.64 0.44 -17.96
C THR A 34 -2.57 -0.70 -18.35
N GLY A 35 -3.57 -0.47 -19.20
CA GLY A 35 -4.51 -1.52 -19.62
C GLY A 35 -5.65 -1.76 -18.64
N GLU A 36 -6.28 -2.95 -18.73
CA GLU A 36 -7.49 -3.30 -17.97
C GLU A 36 -7.27 -4.53 -17.09
N MET A 37 -7.88 -4.53 -15.90
CA MET A 37 -7.81 -5.65 -14.98
C MET A 37 -8.52 -6.88 -15.56
N GLN A 38 -7.84 -8.03 -15.57
CA GLN A 38 -8.39 -9.26 -16.13
C GLN A 38 -9.35 -9.97 -15.16
N PRO A 39 -10.28 -10.80 -15.66
CA PRO A 39 -11.19 -11.56 -14.81
C PRO A 39 -10.44 -12.44 -13.78
N GLY A 40 -10.82 -12.33 -12.51
CA GLY A 40 -10.22 -13.11 -11.42
C GLY A 40 -8.95 -12.49 -10.82
N ILE A 41 -8.41 -11.42 -11.41
CA ILE A 41 -7.32 -10.63 -10.85
C ILE A 41 -7.87 -9.64 -9.82
N THR A 42 -7.14 -9.48 -8.74
CA THR A 42 -7.46 -8.58 -7.63
C THR A 42 -6.40 -7.49 -7.49
N LEU A 43 -6.70 -6.47 -6.69
CA LEU A 43 -5.71 -5.43 -6.38
C LEU A 43 -4.46 -5.98 -5.68
N ARG A 44 -4.63 -7.06 -4.90
CA ARG A 44 -3.51 -7.73 -4.25
C ARG A 44 -2.54 -8.39 -5.23
N ASP A 45 -3.04 -8.85 -6.38
CA ASP A 45 -2.19 -9.36 -7.44
C ASP A 45 -1.36 -8.23 -8.08
N LEU A 46 -1.93 -7.03 -8.22
CA LEU A 46 -1.19 -5.84 -8.68
C LEU A 46 -0.07 -5.45 -7.69
N VAL A 47 -0.31 -5.57 -6.38
CA VAL A 47 0.72 -5.39 -5.35
C VAL A 47 1.89 -6.35 -5.59
N HIS A 48 1.61 -7.63 -5.82
CA HIS A 48 2.65 -8.64 -6.05
C HIS A 48 3.26 -8.57 -7.46
N ALA A 49 2.57 -7.96 -8.43
CA ALA A 49 3.10 -7.72 -9.77
C ALA A 49 4.30 -6.74 -9.76
N ILE A 50 4.39 -5.85 -8.77
CA ILE A 50 5.51 -4.92 -8.61
C ILE A 50 6.84 -5.65 -8.38
N PRO A 51 7.00 -6.51 -7.35
CA PRO A 51 8.18 -7.35 -7.20
C PRO A 51 8.44 -8.22 -8.43
N LEU A 52 7.40 -8.88 -8.95
CA LEU A 52 7.54 -9.79 -10.10
C LEU A 52 8.15 -9.06 -11.29
N LYS A 53 7.62 -7.88 -11.65
CA LYS A 53 8.12 -7.09 -12.77
C LYS A 53 9.53 -6.56 -12.53
N ALA A 54 9.83 -6.13 -11.31
CA ALA A 54 11.17 -5.69 -10.96
C ALA A 54 12.21 -6.82 -11.08
N ILE A 55 11.84 -8.06 -10.77
CA ILE A 55 12.69 -9.25 -10.94
C ILE A 55 12.89 -9.55 -12.43
N GLU A 56 11.82 -9.54 -13.24
CA GLU A 56 11.90 -9.71 -14.69
C GLU A 56 12.85 -8.69 -15.35
N MET A 57 12.84 -7.45 -14.86
CA MET A 57 13.71 -6.37 -15.33
C MET A 57 15.14 -6.42 -14.75
N GLY A 58 15.43 -7.36 -13.83
CA GLY A 58 16.74 -7.46 -13.15
C GLY A 58 17.03 -6.32 -12.16
N LEU A 59 16.00 -5.59 -11.74
CA LEU A 59 16.04 -4.47 -10.78
C LEU A 59 15.87 -4.94 -9.33
N LEU A 60 15.34 -6.14 -9.14
CA LEU A 60 15.16 -6.80 -7.84
C LEU A 60 15.71 -8.24 -7.91
N THR A 61 16.33 -8.72 -6.83
CA THR A 61 16.82 -10.11 -6.72
C THR A 61 16.38 -10.73 -5.40
N VAL A 62 16.00 -12.01 -5.44
CA VAL A 62 15.60 -12.80 -4.26
C VAL A 62 16.82 -13.33 -3.46
N GLU A 63 17.99 -13.49 -4.08
CA GLU A 63 19.17 -14.06 -3.40
C GLU A 63 19.70 -13.18 -2.26
N LYS A 64 19.81 -13.76 -1.06
CA LYS A 64 20.23 -13.06 0.18
C LYS A 64 21.75 -12.91 0.35
N GLN A 65 22.59 -13.59 -0.45
CA GLN A 65 24.05 -13.56 -0.28
C GLN A 65 24.76 -12.70 -1.33
N GLY A 66 25.22 -11.51 -0.90
CA GLY A 66 26.24 -10.71 -1.59
C GLY A 66 25.83 -10.01 -2.90
N LYS A 67 24.61 -10.23 -3.41
CA LYS A 67 24.13 -9.68 -4.70
C LYS A 67 22.72 -9.07 -4.62
N LYS A 68 22.22 -8.73 -3.43
CA LYS A 68 20.87 -8.17 -3.28
C LYS A 68 20.76 -6.84 -4.03
N LYS A 69 20.11 -6.87 -5.19
CA LYS A 69 19.61 -5.68 -5.88
C LYS A 69 18.19 -5.42 -5.42
N ASN A 70 17.91 -4.19 -5.06
CA ASN A 70 16.55 -3.73 -4.79
C ASN A 70 16.47 -2.25 -5.19
N ILE A 71 15.89 -1.98 -6.36
CA ILE A 71 15.73 -0.61 -6.89
C ILE A 71 14.92 0.30 -5.97
N PHE A 72 14.02 -0.26 -5.16
CA PHE A 72 13.13 0.48 -4.26
C PHE A 72 13.80 0.87 -2.94
N SER A 73 14.89 0.19 -2.56
CA SER A 73 15.53 0.34 -1.25
C SER A 73 15.95 1.78 -0.98
N GLY A 74 15.34 2.41 0.02
CA GLY A 74 15.63 3.78 0.43
C GLY A 74 15.13 4.86 -0.54
N LYS A 75 14.28 4.52 -1.52
CA LYS A 75 13.68 5.45 -2.49
C LYS A 75 12.19 5.67 -2.20
N VAL A 76 11.61 6.69 -2.80
CA VAL A 76 10.14 6.88 -2.79
C VAL A 76 9.53 6.03 -3.90
N LEU A 77 8.53 5.20 -3.56
CA LEU A 77 7.74 4.46 -4.54
C LEU A 77 6.55 5.32 -4.99
N GLU A 78 6.54 5.76 -6.24
CA GLU A 78 5.46 6.56 -6.81
C GLU A 78 4.63 5.69 -7.76
N ILE A 79 3.31 5.66 -7.58
CA ILE A 79 2.40 4.78 -8.30
C ILE A 79 1.40 5.60 -9.12
N GLU A 80 1.26 5.26 -10.39
CA GLU A 80 0.29 5.87 -11.31
C GLU A 80 -0.51 4.81 -12.10
N GLY A 81 -1.60 5.25 -12.74
CA GLY A 81 -2.38 4.43 -13.67
C GLY A 81 -3.66 3.82 -13.11
N LEU A 82 -3.95 4.06 -11.82
CA LEU A 82 -5.16 3.56 -11.13
C LEU A 82 -5.89 4.70 -10.40
N PRO A 83 -6.29 5.77 -11.10
CA PRO A 83 -6.68 7.01 -10.44
C PRO A 83 -8.03 6.96 -9.70
N ASP A 84 -8.89 5.99 -10.04
CA ASP A 84 -10.25 5.88 -9.51
C ASP A 84 -10.38 4.86 -8.36
N LEU A 85 -9.26 4.33 -7.84
CA LEU A 85 -9.29 3.47 -6.65
C LEU A 85 -9.86 4.23 -5.45
N LYS A 86 -10.63 3.54 -4.62
CA LYS A 86 -11.00 4.04 -3.28
C LYS A 86 -9.74 4.23 -2.43
N CYS A 87 -9.77 5.14 -1.46
CA CYS A 87 -8.59 5.40 -0.63
C CYS A 87 -8.10 4.17 0.14
N GLU A 88 -9.01 3.30 0.56
CA GLU A 88 -8.71 2.03 1.25
C GLU A 88 -8.10 1.00 0.30
N GLN A 89 -8.47 1.03 -0.98
CA GLN A 89 -7.84 0.20 -2.01
C GLN A 89 -6.44 0.71 -2.33
N ALA A 90 -6.30 2.03 -2.51
CA ALA A 90 -4.99 2.67 -2.69
C ALA A 90 -4.02 2.38 -1.53
N PHE A 91 -4.55 2.21 -0.31
CA PHE A 91 -3.76 1.79 0.85
C PHE A 91 -3.13 0.40 0.68
N GLU A 92 -3.77 -0.55 0.00
CA GLU A 92 -3.16 -1.87 -0.26
C GLU A 92 -1.86 -1.75 -1.09
N LEU A 93 -1.79 -0.78 -2.01
CA LEU A 93 -0.56 -0.53 -2.78
C LEU A 93 0.51 0.20 -1.96
N SER A 94 0.11 1.20 -1.17
CA SER A 94 1.06 2.01 -0.42
C SER A 94 1.60 1.33 0.83
N ASP A 95 0.80 0.50 1.51
CA ASP A 95 1.23 -0.29 2.68
C ASP A 95 2.30 -1.32 2.29
N ALA A 96 2.14 -1.96 1.13
CA ALA A 96 3.11 -2.92 0.59
C ALA A 96 4.46 -2.30 0.19
N SER A 97 4.57 -0.96 0.12
CA SER A 97 5.84 -0.28 -0.12
C SER A 97 6.87 -0.54 0.97
N ALA A 98 6.42 -0.79 2.20
CA ALA A 98 7.29 -1.17 3.32
C ALA A 98 8.05 -2.47 3.03
N GLU A 99 7.38 -3.46 2.43
CA GLU A 99 8.00 -4.72 2.02
C GLU A 99 9.04 -4.54 0.91
N ARG A 100 9.01 -3.40 0.19
CA ARG A 100 10.01 -3.03 -0.82
C ARG A 100 11.23 -2.32 -0.22
N SER A 101 11.25 -2.11 1.09
CA SER A 101 12.24 -1.24 1.77
C SER A 101 12.24 0.21 1.23
N ALA A 102 11.10 0.68 0.72
CA ALA A 102 10.93 2.06 0.29
C ALA A 102 10.96 3.02 1.50
N ALA A 103 11.45 4.24 1.29
CA ALA A 103 11.44 5.29 2.31
C ALA A 103 10.04 5.90 2.50
N GLY A 104 9.18 5.77 1.49
CA GLY A 104 7.80 6.25 1.48
C GLY A 104 7.11 5.87 0.17
N CYS A 105 5.82 6.15 0.09
CA CYS A 105 5.02 5.87 -1.09
C CYS A 105 4.05 7.01 -1.40
N SER A 106 3.81 7.23 -2.70
CA SER A 106 2.77 8.11 -3.22
C SER A 106 1.97 7.35 -4.28
N ILE A 107 0.66 7.63 -4.37
CA ILE A 107 -0.21 7.10 -5.41
C ILE A 107 -1.06 8.22 -5.98
N LYS A 108 -1.03 8.38 -7.31
CA LYS A 108 -1.83 9.38 -8.01
C LYS A 108 -3.29 8.93 -8.10
N LEU A 109 -4.18 9.65 -7.41
CA LEU A 109 -5.63 9.44 -7.43
C LEU A 109 -6.35 10.68 -7.96
N ASN A 110 -7.55 10.46 -8.47
CA ASN A 110 -8.51 11.51 -8.76
C ASN A 110 -9.11 12.07 -7.44
N LYS A 111 -9.74 13.25 -7.52
CA LYS A 111 -10.31 13.92 -6.33
C LYS A 111 -11.57 13.24 -5.82
N GLU A 112 -12.31 12.57 -6.70
CA GLU A 112 -13.63 12.00 -6.39
C GLU A 112 -13.56 10.93 -5.29
N PRO A 113 -12.67 9.91 -5.35
CA PRO A 113 -12.52 8.95 -4.26
C PRO A 113 -12.07 9.59 -2.94
N ILE A 114 -11.22 10.62 -3.01
CA ILE A 114 -10.72 11.32 -1.82
C ILE A 114 -11.83 12.11 -1.14
N ILE A 115 -12.67 12.81 -1.91
CA ILE A 115 -13.83 13.55 -1.38
C ILE A 115 -14.79 12.59 -0.69
N GLU A 116 -15.12 11.46 -1.32
CA GLU A 116 -15.97 10.43 -0.73
C GLU A 116 -15.40 9.92 0.61
N TYR A 117 -14.11 9.62 0.64
CA TYR A 117 -13.44 9.16 1.86
C TYR A 117 -13.46 10.22 2.97
N LEU A 118 -13.17 11.48 2.65
CA LEU A 118 -13.22 12.58 3.62
C LEU A 118 -14.62 12.85 4.15
N GLN A 119 -15.66 12.73 3.32
CA GLN A 119 -17.06 12.86 3.78
C GLN A 119 -17.40 11.81 4.83
N SER A 120 -17.03 10.54 4.59
CA SER A 120 -17.20 9.46 5.57
C SER A 120 -16.43 9.73 6.87
N ASN A 121 -15.16 10.14 6.76
CA ASN A 121 -14.30 10.41 7.90
C ASN A 121 -14.79 11.59 8.75
N VAL A 122 -15.35 12.64 8.15
CA VAL A 122 -15.93 13.75 8.92
C VAL A 122 -17.08 13.27 9.80
N VAL A 123 -17.95 12.40 9.29
CA VAL A 123 -19.04 11.80 10.08
C VAL A 123 -18.48 10.95 11.21
N MET A 124 -17.48 10.11 10.94
CA MET A 124 -16.82 9.27 11.94
C MET A 124 -16.19 10.11 13.06
N LEU A 125 -15.43 11.16 12.73
CA LEU A 125 -14.78 12.03 13.72
C LEU A 125 -15.81 12.78 14.58
N ARG A 126 -16.94 13.21 14.00
CA ARG A 126 -18.05 13.81 14.76
C ARG A 126 -18.68 12.81 15.73
N TRP A 127 -18.85 11.56 15.29
CA TRP A 127 -19.31 10.47 16.17
C TRP A 127 -18.31 10.19 17.30
N MET A 128 -17.01 10.13 17.01
CA MET A 128 -15.97 9.94 18.03
C MET A 128 -16.00 11.03 19.11
N ILE A 129 -16.21 12.30 18.73
CA ILE A 129 -16.40 13.39 19.70
C ILE A 129 -17.61 13.12 20.60
N LYS A 130 -18.75 12.70 20.02
CA LYS A 130 -19.98 12.40 20.76
C LYS A 130 -19.79 11.25 21.75
N GLU A 131 -19.01 10.23 21.37
CA GLU A 131 -18.69 9.09 22.23
C GLU A 131 -17.57 9.38 23.25
N GLY A 132 -17.04 10.62 23.29
CA GLY A 132 -16.06 11.04 24.30
C GLY A 132 -14.62 10.59 24.01
N TYR A 133 -14.26 10.33 22.76
CA TYR A 133 -12.89 9.96 22.40
C TYR A 133 -11.93 11.15 22.48
N GLY A 134 -10.90 11.02 23.32
CA GLY A 134 -9.70 11.87 23.29
C GLY A 134 -9.95 13.37 23.46
N ASP A 135 -9.13 14.18 22.77
CA ASP A 135 -9.25 15.65 22.77
C ASP A 135 -10.16 16.15 21.65
N ALA A 136 -11.39 16.53 22.01
CA ALA A 136 -12.40 17.02 21.08
C ALA A 136 -11.92 18.20 20.23
N LYS A 137 -11.13 19.14 20.80
CA LYS A 137 -10.64 20.32 20.06
C LYS A 137 -9.72 19.93 18.91
N THR A 138 -8.94 18.87 19.09
CA THR A 138 -8.06 18.35 18.04
C THR A 138 -8.86 17.69 16.91
N LEU A 139 -9.92 16.94 17.24
CA LEU A 139 -10.82 16.33 16.26
C LEU A 139 -11.62 17.40 15.49
N GLU A 140 -12.16 18.41 16.17
CA GLU A 140 -12.87 19.55 15.56
C GLU A 140 -11.98 20.30 14.57
N ARG A 141 -10.73 20.57 14.94
CA ARG A 141 -9.76 21.22 14.05
C ARG A 141 -9.47 20.37 12.82
N ARG A 142 -9.40 19.03 12.96
CA ARG A 142 -9.20 18.14 11.80
C ARG A 142 -10.42 18.13 10.89
N ILE A 143 -11.63 18.05 11.44
CA ILE A 143 -12.90 18.11 10.70
C ILE A 143 -12.96 19.41 9.87
N ALA A 144 -12.71 20.56 10.49
CA ALA A 144 -12.74 21.85 9.81
C ALA A 144 -11.78 21.92 8.62
N ARG A 145 -10.58 21.33 8.74
CA ARG A 145 -9.59 21.27 7.63
C ARG A 145 -10.01 20.32 6.51
N MET A 146 -10.66 19.21 6.83
CA MET A 146 -11.22 18.31 5.82
C MET A 146 -12.35 18.99 5.05
N GLU A 147 -13.26 19.69 5.75
CA GLU A 147 -14.35 20.46 5.13
C GLU A 147 -13.83 21.63 4.28
N GLU A 148 -12.80 22.34 4.75
CA GLU A 148 -12.12 23.39 4.00
C GLU A 148 -11.52 22.85 2.69
N TRP A 149 -10.77 21.74 2.74
CA TRP A 149 -10.21 21.14 1.53
C TRP A 149 -11.30 20.67 0.56
N MET A 150 -12.38 20.03 1.06
CA MET A 150 -13.50 19.60 0.22
C MET A 150 -14.25 20.75 -0.45
N SER A 151 -14.20 21.96 0.10
CA SER A 151 -14.79 23.16 -0.52
C SER A 151 -14.01 23.70 -1.72
N ASN A 152 -12.71 23.38 -1.80
CA ASN A 152 -11.82 23.75 -2.91
C ASN A 152 -10.77 22.64 -3.11
N PRO A 153 -11.15 21.48 -3.69
CA PRO A 153 -10.31 20.30 -3.73
C PRO A 153 -9.18 20.48 -4.75
N VAL A 154 -7.99 20.78 -4.26
CA VAL A 154 -6.76 20.89 -5.06
C VAL A 154 -5.85 19.72 -4.73
N LEU A 155 -5.40 19.02 -5.77
CA LEU A 155 -4.39 17.97 -5.71
C LEU A 155 -3.12 18.45 -6.40
N LEU A 156 -1.98 18.01 -5.88
CA LEU A 156 -0.71 18.17 -6.56
C LEU A 156 -0.57 17.09 -7.63
N GLU A 157 0.14 17.41 -8.71
CA GLU A 157 0.47 16.48 -9.77
C GLU A 157 1.96 16.53 -10.07
N ALA A 158 2.53 15.39 -10.45
CA ALA A 158 3.90 15.33 -10.93
C ALA A 158 4.02 16.08 -12.28
N ASP A 159 5.11 16.83 -12.44
CA ASP A 159 5.43 17.46 -13.72
C ASP A 159 5.71 16.39 -14.78
N PRO A 160 5.35 16.62 -16.06
CA PRO A 160 5.60 15.66 -17.14
C PRO A 160 7.08 15.26 -17.31
N GLU A 161 7.99 16.18 -16.96
CA GLU A 161 9.44 16.02 -17.07
C GLU A 161 10.09 15.54 -15.77
N ALA A 162 9.31 15.03 -14.81
CA ALA A 162 9.85 14.48 -13.57
C ALA A 162 10.84 13.33 -13.84
N GLU A 163 12.00 13.41 -13.19
CA GLU A 163 13.07 12.41 -13.28
C GLU A 163 12.90 11.33 -12.20
N TYR A 164 13.15 10.08 -12.59
CA TYR A 164 13.02 8.92 -11.71
C TYR A 164 14.24 8.03 -11.85
N ALA A 165 14.70 7.43 -10.76
CA ALA A 165 15.81 6.47 -10.75
C ALA A 165 15.50 5.23 -11.60
N ALA A 166 14.21 4.84 -11.65
CA ALA A 166 13.70 3.83 -12.57
C ALA A 166 12.22 4.08 -12.87
N LYS A 167 11.78 3.65 -14.05
CA LYS A 167 10.36 3.60 -14.46
C LYS A 167 10.01 2.14 -14.76
N ILE A 168 8.99 1.62 -14.10
CA ILE A 168 8.49 0.26 -14.23
C ILE A 168 7.06 0.35 -14.75
N GLU A 169 6.82 -0.19 -15.94
CA GLU A 169 5.49 -0.24 -16.53
C GLU A 169 4.90 -1.66 -16.40
N ILE A 170 3.67 -1.74 -15.90
CA ILE A 170 2.94 -3.00 -15.68
C ILE A 170 1.66 -2.95 -16.50
N ASN A 171 1.61 -3.72 -17.58
CA ASN A 171 0.43 -3.88 -18.41
C ASN A 171 -0.53 -4.88 -17.77
N LEU A 172 -1.68 -4.40 -17.29
CA LEU A 172 -2.71 -5.21 -16.64
C LEU A 172 -3.29 -6.27 -17.58
N ASN A 173 -3.25 -6.06 -18.90
CA ASN A 173 -3.70 -7.06 -19.87
C ASN A 173 -2.81 -8.31 -19.90
N GLU A 174 -1.56 -8.21 -19.42
CA GLU A 174 -0.61 -9.32 -19.33
C GLU A 174 -0.70 -10.09 -18.00
N LEU A 175 -1.43 -9.53 -17.01
CA LEU A 175 -1.69 -10.20 -15.73
C LEU A 175 -2.91 -11.11 -15.90
N THR A 176 -2.69 -12.33 -16.37
CA THR A 176 -3.76 -13.29 -16.69
C THR A 176 -4.01 -14.35 -15.61
N GLU A 177 -3.20 -14.37 -14.56
CA GLU A 177 -3.38 -15.26 -13.41
C GLU A 177 -2.91 -14.59 -12.10
N PRO A 178 -3.39 -15.07 -10.93
CA PRO A 178 -2.99 -14.53 -9.63
C PRO A 178 -1.49 -14.65 -9.37
N ILE A 179 -0.97 -13.73 -8.55
CA ILE A 179 0.44 -13.69 -8.15
C ILE A 179 0.53 -13.84 -6.64
N VAL A 180 1.44 -14.70 -6.18
CA VAL A 180 1.66 -14.97 -4.75
C VAL A 180 3.12 -14.75 -4.39
N CYS A 181 3.38 -14.33 -3.14
CA CYS A 181 4.74 -14.32 -2.58
C CYS A 181 5.03 -15.66 -1.92
N CYS A 182 6.18 -16.27 -2.24
CA CYS A 182 6.58 -17.56 -1.72
C CYS A 182 7.01 -17.48 -0.23
N PRO A 183 7.03 -18.62 0.48
CA PRO A 183 7.34 -18.64 1.91
C PRO A 183 8.67 -17.97 2.25
N ASN A 184 8.66 -17.16 3.31
CA ASN A 184 9.83 -16.54 3.96
C ASN A 184 10.53 -15.41 3.16
N ASP A 185 9.99 -14.98 2.03
CA ASP A 185 10.49 -13.82 1.31
C ASP A 185 9.38 -13.04 0.58
N PRO A 186 9.02 -11.83 1.01
CA PRO A 186 8.01 -11.01 0.33
C PRO A 186 8.47 -10.55 -1.06
N ASP A 187 9.78 -10.60 -1.36
CA ASP A 187 10.32 -10.33 -2.70
C ASP A 187 10.10 -11.52 -3.66
N ASP A 188 9.90 -12.77 -3.19
CA ASP A 188 9.80 -13.96 -4.05
C ASP A 188 8.39 -14.13 -4.64
N ALA A 189 7.97 -13.17 -5.46
CA ALA A 189 6.70 -13.18 -6.17
C ALA A 189 6.72 -14.14 -7.36
N LYS A 190 5.71 -15.00 -7.47
CA LYS A 190 5.53 -15.99 -8.56
C LYS A 190 4.09 -16.07 -9.01
N LYS A 191 3.90 -16.56 -10.23
CA LYS A 191 2.57 -16.85 -10.75
C LYS A 191 1.97 -18.03 -10.01
N LEU A 192 0.66 -18.04 -9.83
CA LEU A 192 -0.03 -19.14 -9.15
C LEU A 192 0.26 -20.49 -9.82
N SER A 193 0.32 -20.55 -11.16
CA SER A 193 0.64 -21.78 -11.90
C SER A 193 2.01 -22.36 -11.57
N ASP A 194 3.00 -21.54 -11.18
CA ASP A 194 4.34 -22.01 -10.83
C ASP A 194 4.40 -22.75 -9.49
N VAL A 195 3.41 -22.53 -8.62
CA VAL A 195 3.35 -23.06 -7.25
C VAL A 195 2.02 -23.77 -6.93
N ALA A 196 1.21 -24.02 -7.95
CA ALA A 196 -0.07 -24.69 -7.79
C ALA A 196 0.13 -26.15 -7.39
N GLY A 197 -0.77 -26.65 -6.53
CA GLY A 197 -0.75 -28.04 -6.05
C GLY A 197 -0.16 -28.22 -4.65
N GLU A 198 0.40 -27.16 -4.06
CA GLU A 198 0.96 -27.25 -2.72
C GLU A 198 -0.11 -27.40 -1.64
N LYS A 199 0.18 -28.32 -0.72
CA LYS A 199 -0.71 -28.61 0.40
C LYS A 199 -0.73 -27.42 1.35
N ILE A 200 -1.93 -26.93 1.65
CA ILE A 200 -2.16 -25.87 2.63
C ILE A 200 -2.79 -26.49 3.88
N ASP A 201 -2.18 -26.24 5.04
CA ASP A 201 -2.69 -26.71 6.33
C ASP A 201 -3.55 -25.63 7.03
N GLU A 202 -3.12 -24.36 6.94
CA GLU A 202 -3.78 -23.22 7.60
C GLU A 202 -3.90 -22.02 6.65
N VAL A 203 -4.98 -21.25 6.80
CA VAL A 203 -5.25 -20.01 6.03
C VAL A 203 -5.62 -18.90 7.00
N LEU A 204 -5.04 -17.71 6.83
CA LEU A 204 -5.40 -16.51 7.56
C LEU A 204 -5.98 -15.46 6.61
N ILE A 205 -7.18 -14.97 6.91
CA ILE A 205 -7.82 -13.83 6.25
C ILE A 205 -7.98 -12.73 7.29
N GLY A 206 -7.07 -11.76 7.28
CA GLY A 206 -7.12 -10.67 8.26
C GLY A 206 -5.77 -10.03 8.53
N SER A 207 -5.56 -8.85 7.96
CA SER A 207 -4.46 -7.94 8.28
C SER A 207 -4.88 -6.49 7.97
N CYS A 208 -4.01 -5.51 8.18
CA CYS A 208 -4.25 -4.12 7.76
C CYS A 208 -4.56 -3.99 6.25
N MET A 209 -4.11 -4.95 5.44
CA MET A 209 -4.36 -5.01 4.00
C MET A 209 -5.79 -5.47 3.64
N THR A 210 -6.62 -5.79 4.64
CA THR A 210 -7.97 -6.29 4.41
C THR A 210 -9.04 -5.27 4.75
N ASN A 211 -10.05 -5.17 3.88
CA ASN A 211 -11.27 -4.40 4.11
C ASN A 211 -12.50 -5.32 4.11
N ILE A 212 -13.67 -4.78 4.48
CA ILE A 212 -14.93 -5.54 4.57
C ILE A 212 -15.32 -6.28 3.28
N GLY A 213 -14.89 -5.80 2.11
CA GLY A 213 -15.12 -6.44 0.82
C GLY A 213 -14.48 -7.83 0.73
N HIS A 214 -13.28 -8.00 1.29
CA HIS A 214 -12.57 -9.28 1.28
C HIS A 214 -13.29 -10.34 2.11
N PHE A 215 -13.78 -9.98 3.30
CA PHE A 215 -14.55 -10.88 4.16
C PHE A 215 -15.88 -11.29 3.51
N ARG A 216 -16.55 -10.36 2.80
CA ARG A 216 -17.77 -10.68 2.03
C ARG A 216 -17.48 -11.64 0.88
N ALA A 217 -16.38 -11.45 0.16
CA ALA A 217 -15.96 -12.34 -0.92
C ALA A 217 -15.63 -13.74 -0.39
N ALA A 218 -14.83 -13.83 0.68
CA ALA A 218 -14.50 -15.08 1.35
C ALA A 218 -15.77 -15.81 1.83
N GLY A 219 -16.68 -15.10 2.49
CA GLY A 219 -17.95 -15.67 2.96
C GLY A 219 -18.83 -16.20 1.83
N LYS A 220 -18.84 -15.55 0.66
CA LYS A 220 -19.58 -16.06 -0.52
C LYS A 220 -18.97 -17.37 -1.03
N LEU A 221 -17.64 -17.45 -1.14
CA LEU A 221 -16.94 -18.66 -1.57
C LEU A 221 -17.14 -19.81 -0.58
N LEU A 222 -17.08 -19.53 0.73
CA LEU A 222 -17.32 -20.53 1.77
C LEU A 222 -18.76 -21.02 1.79
N LYS A 223 -19.73 -20.18 1.45
CA LYS A 223 -21.14 -20.59 1.35
C LYS A 223 -21.40 -21.54 0.17
N GLU A 224 -20.62 -21.42 -0.90
CA GLU A 224 -20.70 -22.31 -2.06
C GLU A 224 -20.02 -23.67 -1.80
N GLN A 225 -19.20 -23.78 -0.75
CA GLN A 225 -18.59 -25.04 -0.31
C GLN A 225 -19.58 -25.91 0.46
N ALA A 226 -19.62 -27.19 0.10
CA ALA A 226 -20.43 -28.18 0.81
C ALA A 226 -19.65 -28.75 2.00
N GLY A 227 -19.91 -28.22 3.20
CA GLY A 227 -19.35 -28.74 4.45
C GLY A 227 -18.16 -27.94 4.98
N ALA A 228 -17.40 -28.53 5.91
CA ALA A 228 -16.24 -27.90 6.50
C ALA A 228 -15.07 -27.84 5.51
N VAL A 229 -14.34 -26.72 5.50
CA VAL A 229 -13.09 -26.62 4.77
C VAL A 229 -12.04 -27.60 5.34
N PRO A 230 -11.18 -28.19 4.48
CA PRO A 230 -10.17 -29.15 4.93
C PRO A 230 -8.99 -28.51 5.66
N THR A 231 -8.95 -27.17 5.72
CA THR A 231 -7.88 -26.37 6.33
C THR A 231 -8.37 -25.70 7.61
N LYS A 232 -7.43 -25.30 8.47
CA LYS A 232 -7.73 -24.41 9.59
C LYS A 232 -7.83 -22.97 9.09
N LEU A 233 -9.02 -22.39 9.14
CA LEU A 233 -9.26 -21.01 8.75
C LEU A 233 -9.24 -20.07 9.96
N TRP A 234 -8.45 -19.02 9.88
CA TRP A 234 -8.39 -17.92 10.84
C TRP A 234 -8.93 -16.65 10.20
N GLU A 235 -9.84 -15.96 10.88
CA GLU A 235 -10.38 -14.67 10.45
C GLU A 235 -10.03 -13.60 11.47
N GLY A 236 -9.40 -12.52 11.01
CA GLY A 236 -8.99 -11.38 11.82
C GLY A 236 -9.46 -10.05 11.20
N PRO A 237 -10.74 -9.66 11.38
CA PRO A 237 -11.26 -8.41 10.84
C PRO A 237 -10.46 -7.21 11.35
N GLY A 238 -10.12 -6.30 10.44
CA GLY A 238 -9.70 -4.94 10.79
C GLY A 238 -10.89 -4.06 11.18
N ASP A 239 -10.58 -2.87 11.69
CA ASP A 239 -11.52 -1.88 12.20
C ASP A 239 -12.07 -0.96 11.09
#